data_AF-A0A286GTF7-F1
#
_entry.id   AF-A0A286GTF7-F1
#
_cell.length_a   1.000
_cell.length_b   1.000
_cell.length_c   1.000
_cell.angle_alpha   90.00
_cell.angle_beta   90.00
_cell.angle_gamma   90.00
#
_symmetry.space_group_name_H-M   'P 1'
#
loop_
_entity.id
_entity.type
_entity.pdbx_description
1 polymer ?
#
loop_
_entity_poly.entity_id
_entity_poly.type
_entity_poly.pdbx_seq_one_letter_code
_entity_poly.pdbx_strand_id
1 'polypeptide(L)'
;MTDALLSPDRLTHLQRLEAESIHIMREVAAQFRNPVMLYSIGKDSSVMLHLAMKAFHPSKPPFPLMHVDTTWKFREMIAFRDQTAERLGLDLMVHINEDGVRAGIGPFSHGSATHTDVMKTQSLKMALDKYGFDAAFGGARRDEEKSRAKERIFSFRTSTHRWDPKNQRPELWNLYNGRIDKGESIRVFPLSNWTELDIWQYIYREDIPVVPLYFAKPRPVVERDGALIMVDDERMPLNPGETPDMRWVRFRTLGCYPLTGAVESRAETLPEIIREMLLATTSERQGRVIDKDAGASMEAKKQEGYF
;
A
#
# COMPACT_ATOMS: atom_id res chain seq x y z
N MET A 1 3.15 1.40 54.10
CA MET A 1 4.07 0.88 53.07
C MET A 1 3.46 -0.43 52.60
N THR A 2 2.93 -0.60 51.40
CA THR A 2 3.16 0.02 50.11
C THR A 2 1.85 -0.06 49.33
N ASP A 3 1.20 1.08 49.10
CA ASP A 3 0.13 1.19 48.12
C ASP A 3 0.83 1.26 46.77
N ALA A 4 0.83 0.16 46.03
CA ALA A 4 1.36 0.12 44.68
C ALA A 4 0.40 0.95 43.81
N LEU A 5 0.75 2.23 43.63
CA LEU A 5 0.21 3.09 42.58
C LEU A 5 0.42 2.39 41.23
N LEU A 6 -0.54 1.57 40.82
CA LEU A 6 -0.69 1.18 39.42
C LEU A 6 -0.92 2.47 38.64
N SER A 7 0.12 2.88 37.92
CA SER A 7 0.15 4.03 37.02
C SER A 7 -0.95 3.92 35.95
N PRO A 8 -1.51 5.05 35.46
CA PRO A 8 -2.57 5.05 34.45
C PRO A 8 -2.18 4.19 33.24
N ASP A 9 -3.13 3.37 32.78
CA ASP A 9 -2.97 2.23 31.87
C ASP A 9 -1.82 2.34 30.85
N ARG A 10 -0.83 1.45 30.97
CA ARG A 10 0.26 1.34 30.00
C ARG A 10 -0.30 0.88 28.66
N LEU A 11 -0.18 1.73 27.63
CA LEU A 11 -0.60 1.39 26.26
C LEU A 11 0.04 0.08 25.79
N THR A 12 -0.81 -0.81 25.26
CA THR A 12 -0.38 -2.00 24.52
C THR A 12 0.43 -1.62 23.29
N HIS A 13 1.14 -2.59 22.70
CA HIS A 13 1.94 -2.37 21.49
C HIS A 13 1.12 -1.75 20.34
N LEU A 14 -0.01 -2.36 19.98
CA LEU A 14 -0.88 -1.86 18.91
C LEU A 14 -1.50 -0.49 19.22
N GLN A 15 -1.80 -0.19 20.49
CA GLN A 15 -2.27 1.16 20.88
C GLN A 15 -1.18 2.22 20.73
N ARG A 16 0.10 1.88 21.01
CA ARG A 16 1.21 2.81 20.77
C ARG A 16 1.40 3.08 19.28
N LEU A 17 1.36 2.04 18.46
CA LEU A 17 1.45 2.17 16.99
C LEU A 17 0.28 2.98 16.43
N GLU A 18 -0.95 2.72 16.89
CA GLU A 18 -2.13 3.51 16.54
C GLU A 18 -1.97 4.99 16.91
N ALA A 19 -1.55 5.28 18.14
CA ALA A 19 -1.34 6.65 18.60
C ALA A 19 -0.25 7.37 17.79
N GLU A 20 0.86 6.68 17.48
CA GLU A 20 1.93 7.21 16.63
C GLU A 20 1.42 7.55 15.22
N SER A 21 0.71 6.63 14.57
CA SER A 21 0.17 6.86 13.23
C SER A 21 -0.86 7.99 13.19
N ILE A 22 -1.75 8.08 14.20
CA ILE A 22 -2.72 9.17 14.33
C ILE A 22 -2.00 10.51 14.50
N HIS A 23 -0.95 10.56 15.33
CA HIS A 23 -0.13 11.76 15.52
C HIS A 23 0.50 12.22 14.20
N ILE A 24 1.12 11.31 13.45
CA ILE A 24 1.71 11.60 12.14
C ILE A 24 0.66 12.18 11.17
N MET A 25 -0.53 11.59 11.10
CA MET A 25 -1.60 12.07 10.22
C MET A 25 -2.08 13.47 10.59
N ARG A 26 -2.19 13.77 11.89
CA ARG A 26 -2.58 15.10 12.38
C ARG A 26 -1.51 16.15 12.11
N GLU A 27 -0.23 15.80 12.26
CA GLU A 27 0.88 16.69 11.92
C GLU A 27 0.86 17.08 10.44
N VAL A 28 0.57 16.13 9.55
CA VAL A 28 0.42 16.45 8.12
C VAL A 28 -0.78 17.35 7.86
N ALA A 29 -1.94 17.04 8.43
CA ALA A 29 -3.13 17.88 8.26
C ALA A 29 -2.94 19.30 8.81
N ALA A 30 -2.08 19.49 9.82
CA ALA A 30 -1.78 20.79 10.40
C ALA A 30 -0.73 21.59 9.61
N GLN A 31 0.22 20.93 8.94
CA GLN A 31 1.36 21.58 8.30
C GLN A 31 1.23 21.75 6.77
N PHE A 32 0.35 21.00 6.11
CA PHE A 32 0.22 20.95 4.65
C PHE A 32 -1.12 21.50 4.18
N ARG A 33 -1.13 22.09 2.98
CA ARG A 33 -2.31 22.77 2.43
C ARG A 33 -3.23 21.82 1.69
N ASN A 34 -2.68 20.82 1.01
CA ASN A 34 -3.42 19.92 0.15
C ASN A 34 -2.87 18.48 0.26
N PRO A 35 -3.10 17.80 1.41
CA PRO A 35 -2.73 16.41 1.56
C PRO A 35 -3.67 15.48 0.76
N VAL A 36 -3.17 14.31 0.39
CA VAL A 36 -3.95 13.20 -0.20
C VAL A 36 -3.56 11.88 0.46
N MET A 37 -4.51 10.95 0.60
CA MET A 37 -4.19 9.59 1.02
C MET A 37 -4.20 8.63 -0.17
N LEU A 38 -3.05 7.99 -0.44
CA LEU A 38 -2.95 6.95 -1.47
C LEU A 38 -3.60 5.66 -0.97
N TYR A 39 -4.73 5.30 -1.58
CA TYR A 39 -5.52 4.14 -1.22
C TYR A 39 -5.35 3.03 -2.26
N SER A 40 -4.46 2.07 -1.99
CA SER A 40 -4.09 0.98 -2.91
C SER A 40 -4.98 -0.26 -2.81
N ILE A 41 -6.01 -0.23 -1.95
CA ILE A 41 -6.96 -1.33 -1.73
C ILE A 41 -6.29 -2.60 -1.17
N GLY A 42 -5.12 -2.45 -0.54
CA GLY A 42 -4.46 -3.49 0.22
C GLY A 42 -4.85 -3.46 1.70
N LYS A 43 -4.40 -4.48 2.44
CA LYS A 43 -4.52 -4.58 3.90
C LYS A 43 -3.91 -3.35 4.60
N ASP A 44 -2.71 -2.92 4.18
CA ASP A 44 -2.00 -1.79 4.78
C ASP A 44 -2.75 -0.48 4.56
N SER A 45 -3.20 -0.21 3.33
CA SER A 45 -3.99 0.99 3.03
C SER A 45 -5.36 0.97 3.72
N SER A 46 -5.91 -0.20 4.03
CA SER A 46 -7.17 -0.34 4.78
C SER A 46 -6.98 -0.01 6.26
N VAL A 47 -5.86 -0.45 6.86
CA VAL A 47 -5.44 -0.01 8.21
C VAL A 47 -5.16 1.49 8.24
N MET A 48 -4.42 2.01 7.25
CA MET A 48 -4.14 3.45 7.15
C MET A 48 -5.42 4.27 7.03
N LEU A 49 -6.40 3.82 6.23
CA LEU A 49 -7.70 4.45 6.11
C LEU A 49 -8.47 4.44 7.45
N HIS A 50 -8.49 3.29 8.13
CA HIS A 50 -9.13 3.18 9.44
C HIS A 50 -8.50 4.14 10.48
N LEU A 51 -7.16 4.24 10.49
CA LEU A 51 -6.44 5.17 11.35
C LEU A 51 -6.76 6.64 11.01
N ALA A 52 -6.91 7.00 9.72
CA ALA A 52 -7.35 8.33 9.34
C ALA A 52 -8.78 8.63 9.83
N MET A 53 -9.70 7.67 9.73
CA MET A 53 -11.05 7.83 10.29
C MET A 53 -11.01 8.09 11.80
N LYS A 54 -10.14 7.40 12.54
CA LYS A 54 -9.91 7.64 13.98
C LYS A 54 -9.25 8.98 14.26
N ALA A 55 -8.26 9.39 13.44
CA ALA A 55 -7.50 10.60 13.65
C ALA A 55 -8.38 11.87 13.61
N PHE A 56 -9.42 11.86 12.78
CA PHE A 56 -10.27 13.04 12.53
C PHE A 56 -11.71 12.90 13.01
N HIS A 57 -12.04 11.79 13.68
CA HIS A 57 -13.35 11.62 14.33
C HIS A 57 -13.68 12.81 15.27
N PRO A 58 -14.93 13.31 15.29
CA PRO A 58 -16.13 12.80 14.60
C PRO A 58 -16.30 13.23 13.14
N SER A 59 -15.38 14.05 12.61
CA SER A 59 -15.40 14.50 11.22
C SER A 59 -14.77 13.48 10.27
N LYS A 60 -15.02 13.66 8.97
CA LYS A 60 -14.26 12.96 7.92
C LYS A 60 -12.82 13.49 7.85
N PRO A 61 -11.86 12.70 7.36
CA PRO A 61 -10.51 13.19 7.10
C PRO A 61 -10.52 14.43 6.20
N PRO A 62 -9.71 15.47 6.50
CA PRO A 62 -9.70 16.74 5.75
C PRO A 62 -8.92 16.65 4.43
N PHE A 63 -8.84 15.46 3.85
CA PHE A 63 -8.15 15.19 2.59
C PHE A 63 -8.87 14.08 1.82
N PRO A 64 -8.81 14.11 0.49
CA PRO A 64 -9.39 13.07 -0.34
C PRO A 64 -8.53 11.80 -0.35
N LEU A 65 -9.15 10.70 -0.80
CA LEU A 65 -8.46 9.48 -1.18
C LEU A 65 -8.08 9.54 -2.66
N MET A 66 -6.98 8.90 -3.03
CA MET A 66 -6.60 8.71 -4.42
C MET A 66 -6.15 7.28 -4.69
N HIS A 67 -6.67 6.69 -5.77
CA HIS A 67 -6.23 5.42 -6.31
C HIS A 67 -5.66 5.61 -7.72
N VAL A 68 -4.40 5.17 -7.91
CA VAL A 68 -3.77 5.07 -9.23
C VAL A 68 -4.19 3.74 -9.85
N ASP A 69 -5.08 3.81 -10.83
CA ASP A 69 -5.65 2.65 -11.51
C ASP A 69 -4.85 2.33 -12.77
N THR A 70 -4.25 1.15 -12.76
CA THR A 70 -3.43 0.67 -13.86
C THR A 70 -4.24 -0.04 -14.93
N THR A 71 -5.58 -0.10 -14.78
CA THR A 71 -6.51 -0.91 -15.59
C THR A 71 -6.24 -2.42 -15.55
N TRP A 72 -5.46 -2.89 -14.58
CA TRP A 72 -5.03 -4.28 -14.42
C TRP A 72 -5.14 -4.80 -12.98
N LYS A 73 -5.90 -4.10 -12.12
CA LYS A 73 -6.22 -4.61 -10.78
C LYS A 73 -7.19 -5.80 -10.88
N PHE A 74 -7.21 -6.61 -9.83
CA PHE A 74 -8.26 -7.61 -9.64
C PHE A 74 -9.64 -6.95 -9.58
N ARG A 75 -10.65 -7.58 -10.18
CA ARG A 75 -12.05 -7.10 -10.13
C ARG A 75 -12.55 -6.94 -8.69
N GLU A 76 -12.24 -7.92 -7.83
CA GLU A 76 -12.61 -7.88 -6.40
C GLU A 76 -12.01 -6.67 -5.67
N MET A 77 -10.81 -6.22 -6.04
CA MET A 77 -10.22 -5.02 -5.45
C MET A 77 -11.01 -3.77 -5.85
N ILE A 78 -11.31 -3.62 -7.14
CA ILE A 78 -12.04 -2.45 -7.65
C ILE A 78 -13.44 -2.37 -7.01
N ALA A 79 -14.16 -3.49 -6.95
CA ALA A 79 -15.45 -3.54 -6.29
C ALA A 79 -15.37 -3.16 -4.80
N PHE A 80 -14.38 -3.71 -4.08
CA PHE A 80 -14.18 -3.40 -2.66
C PHE A 80 -13.83 -1.92 -2.42
N ARG A 81 -13.03 -1.31 -3.31
CA ARG A 81 -12.66 0.11 -3.27
C ARG A 81 -13.89 0.99 -3.35
N ASP A 82 -14.72 0.77 -4.37
CA ASP A 82 -15.88 1.61 -4.66
C ASP A 82 -16.91 1.51 -3.52
N GLN A 83 -17.19 0.28 -3.07
CA GLN A 83 -18.07 0.03 -1.92
C GLN A 83 -17.54 0.67 -0.62
N THR A 84 -16.22 0.67 -0.41
CA THR A 84 -15.61 1.25 0.80
C THR A 84 -15.72 2.77 0.79
N ALA A 85 -15.42 3.42 -0.33
CA ALA A 85 -15.54 4.87 -0.47
C ALA A 85 -16.99 5.32 -0.30
N GLU A 86 -17.95 4.62 -0.91
CA GLU A 86 -19.38 4.87 -0.77
C GLU A 86 -19.86 4.69 0.67
N ARG A 87 -19.55 3.54 1.29
CA ARG A 87 -19.95 3.21 2.67
C ARG A 87 -19.45 4.23 3.68
N LEU A 88 -18.25 4.78 3.50
CA LEU A 88 -17.67 5.79 4.38
C LEU A 88 -17.99 7.23 3.94
N GLY A 89 -18.63 7.41 2.77
CA GLY A 89 -18.92 8.70 2.17
C GLY A 89 -17.68 9.55 1.91
N LEU A 90 -16.57 8.94 1.50
CA LEU A 90 -15.30 9.62 1.27
C LEU A 90 -15.16 10.01 -0.21
N ASP A 91 -14.50 11.14 -0.46
CA ASP A 91 -14.10 11.51 -1.81
C ASP A 91 -12.92 10.63 -2.25
N LEU A 92 -13.11 9.89 -3.33
CA LEU A 92 -12.12 9.00 -3.91
C LEU A 92 -11.87 9.40 -5.37
N MET A 93 -10.68 9.92 -5.61
CA MET A 93 -10.20 10.20 -6.96
C MET A 93 -9.56 8.95 -7.56
N VAL A 94 -10.01 8.59 -8.75
CA VAL A 94 -9.36 7.56 -9.56
C VAL A 94 -8.57 8.25 -10.65
N HIS A 95 -7.26 7.97 -10.72
CA HIS A 95 -6.39 8.49 -11.77
C HIS A 95 -5.85 7.34 -12.63
N ILE A 96 -5.98 7.48 -13.95
CA ILE A 96 -5.49 6.55 -14.96
C ILE A 96 -4.55 7.32 -15.88
N ASN A 97 -3.41 6.72 -16.22
CA ASN A 97 -2.55 7.24 -17.29
C ASN A 97 -3.15 6.90 -18.66
N GLU A 98 -3.92 7.83 -19.20
CA GLU A 98 -4.59 7.69 -20.50
C GLU A 98 -3.61 7.55 -21.69
N ASP A 99 -2.40 8.12 -21.59
CA ASP A 99 -1.37 7.92 -22.62
C ASP A 99 -0.90 6.46 -22.64
N GLY A 100 -0.68 5.88 -21.45
CA GLY A 100 -0.33 4.47 -21.31
C GLY A 100 -1.44 3.53 -21.81
N VAL A 101 -2.72 3.88 -21.57
CA VAL A 101 -3.87 3.15 -22.12
C VAL A 101 -3.89 3.23 -23.64
N ARG A 102 -3.77 4.43 -24.23
CA ARG A 102 -3.75 4.62 -25.70
C ARG A 102 -2.59 3.89 -26.38
N ALA A 103 -1.45 3.82 -25.72
CA ALA A 103 -0.28 3.08 -26.21
C ALA A 103 -0.38 1.56 -25.98
N GLY A 104 -1.45 1.06 -25.37
CA GLY A 104 -1.63 -0.38 -25.12
C GLY A 104 -0.65 -0.97 -24.10
N ILE A 105 -0.15 -0.13 -23.17
CA ILE A 105 0.83 -0.55 -22.16
C ILE A 105 0.18 -1.51 -21.17
N GLY A 106 0.60 -2.78 -21.24
CA GLY A 106 0.09 -3.86 -20.40
C GLY A 106 1.21 -4.73 -19.82
N PRO A 107 0.93 -5.45 -18.72
CA PRO A 107 1.92 -6.29 -18.06
C PRO A 107 2.37 -7.47 -18.93
N PHE A 108 1.53 -7.95 -19.85
CA PHE A 108 1.87 -9.01 -20.80
C PHE A 108 2.53 -8.49 -22.09
N SER A 109 2.14 -7.30 -22.55
CA SER A 109 2.62 -6.75 -23.83
C SER A 109 3.99 -6.05 -23.72
N HIS A 110 4.25 -5.39 -22.59
CA HIS A 110 5.45 -4.55 -22.40
C HIS A 110 6.31 -4.97 -21.20
N GLY A 111 5.94 -6.07 -20.54
CA GLY A 111 6.60 -6.57 -19.34
C GLY A 111 6.27 -5.79 -18.08
N SER A 112 6.69 -6.34 -16.94
CA SER A 112 6.34 -5.86 -15.61
C SER A 112 6.93 -4.46 -15.31
N ALA A 113 8.17 -4.21 -15.75
CA ALA A 113 8.91 -2.98 -15.48
C ALA A 113 8.29 -1.77 -16.20
N THR A 114 8.15 -1.85 -17.53
CA THR A 114 7.56 -0.78 -18.34
C THR A 114 6.13 -0.48 -17.93
N HIS A 115 5.30 -1.53 -17.73
CA HIS A 115 3.93 -1.35 -17.27
C HIS A 115 3.88 -0.65 -15.91
N THR A 116 4.73 -1.07 -14.96
CA THR A 116 4.75 -0.48 -13.62
C THR A 116 5.22 0.97 -13.64
N ASP A 117 6.27 1.31 -14.39
CA ASP A 117 6.72 2.69 -14.49
C ASP A 117 5.64 3.59 -15.11
N VAL A 118 5.15 3.25 -16.30
CA VAL A 118 4.19 4.09 -17.02
C VAL A 118 2.84 4.17 -16.31
N MET A 119 2.28 3.03 -15.90
CA MET A 119 0.92 2.98 -15.37
C MET A 119 0.83 3.25 -13.87
N LYS A 120 1.95 3.20 -13.12
CA LYS A 120 1.95 3.57 -11.68
C LYS A 120 2.81 4.77 -11.38
N THR A 121 4.12 4.70 -11.65
CA THR A 121 5.06 5.74 -11.22
C THR A 121 4.78 7.07 -11.92
N GLN A 122 4.71 7.07 -13.25
CA GLN A 122 4.41 8.28 -14.01
C GLN A 122 2.97 8.74 -13.77
N SER A 123 2.01 7.80 -13.73
CA SER A 123 0.62 8.10 -13.41
C SER A 123 0.45 8.79 -12.06
N LEU A 124 1.16 8.33 -11.02
CA LEU A 124 1.15 8.98 -9.71
C LEU A 124 1.70 10.41 -9.78
N LYS A 125 2.84 10.62 -10.45
CA LYS A 125 3.43 11.96 -10.61
C LYS A 125 2.48 12.91 -11.33
N MET A 126 1.88 12.47 -12.44
CA MET A 126 0.87 13.22 -13.18
C MET A 126 -0.32 13.60 -12.30
N ALA A 127 -0.81 12.67 -11.47
CA ALA A 127 -1.91 12.95 -10.56
C ALA A 127 -1.53 14.01 -9.51
N LEU A 128 -0.37 13.85 -8.87
CA LEU A 128 0.11 14.78 -7.85
C LEU A 128 0.29 16.20 -8.40
N ASP A 129 0.83 16.33 -9.61
CA ASP A 129 0.96 17.61 -10.31
C ASP A 129 -0.40 18.20 -10.69
N LYS A 130 -1.28 17.39 -11.29
CA LYS A 130 -2.61 17.82 -11.74
C LYS A 130 -3.45 18.41 -10.61
N TYR A 131 -3.40 17.80 -9.43
CA TYR A 131 -4.21 18.22 -8.29
C TYR A 131 -3.43 19.12 -7.30
N GLY A 132 -2.12 19.32 -7.51
CA GLY A 132 -1.29 20.16 -6.67
C GLY A 132 -1.18 19.67 -5.24
N PHE A 133 -1.04 18.36 -5.03
CA PHE A 133 -0.89 17.78 -3.70
C PHE A 133 0.52 18.05 -3.14
N ASP A 134 0.59 18.60 -1.93
CA ASP A 134 1.85 18.93 -1.26
C ASP A 134 2.28 17.88 -0.22
N ALA A 135 1.38 16.97 0.15
CA ALA A 135 1.68 15.77 0.91
C ALA A 135 0.87 14.56 0.43
N ALA A 136 1.49 13.38 0.39
CA ALA A 136 0.80 12.14 0.06
C ALA A 136 1.09 11.06 1.10
N PHE A 137 0.05 10.55 1.76
CA PHE A 137 0.15 9.41 2.66
C PHE A 137 0.30 8.10 1.88
N GLY A 138 1.28 7.29 2.23
CA GLY A 138 1.50 5.95 1.69
C GLY A 138 1.50 4.89 2.80
N GLY A 139 0.94 3.71 2.52
CA GLY A 139 0.89 2.58 3.45
C GLY A 139 2.17 1.74 3.51
N ALA A 140 3.32 2.30 3.14
CA ALA A 140 4.59 1.58 3.13
C ALA A 140 5.09 1.28 4.56
N ARG A 141 5.69 0.11 4.75
CA ARG A 141 6.34 -0.31 6.01
C ARG A 141 7.82 -0.56 5.82
N ARG A 142 8.60 -0.39 6.91
CA ARG A 142 10.06 -0.64 6.91
C ARG A 142 10.40 -2.12 6.81
N ASP A 143 9.53 -3.01 7.33
CA ASP A 143 9.75 -4.47 7.33
C ASP A 143 9.41 -5.12 5.98
N GLU A 144 8.65 -4.44 5.12
CA GLU A 144 8.10 -4.99 3.88
C GLU A 144 9.18 -5.34 2.83
N GLU A 145 10.24 -4.53 2.75
CA GLU A 145 11.34 -4.70 1.80
C GLU A 145 12.65 -4.10 2.35
N LYS A 146 13.79 -4.75 2.08
CA LYS A 146 15.13 -4.28 2.52
C LYS A 146 15.42 -2.83 2.13
N SER A 147 14.89 -2.36 0.99
CA SER A 147 15.05 -0.98 0.49
C SER A 147 14.36 0.07 1.37
N ARG A 148 13.34 -0.34 2.13
CA ARG A 148 12.54 0.54 3.01
C ARG A 148 13.04 0.58 4.45
N ALA A 149 13.98 -0.29 4.83
CA ALA A 149 14.48 -0.36 6.21
C ALA A 149 15.07 0.98 6.72
N LYS A 150 15.61 1.80 5.82
CA LYS A 150 16.15 3.15 6.13
C LYS A 150 15.21 4.29 5.75
N GLU A 151 13.95 4.00 5.44
CA GLU A 151 12.98 5.01 5.06
C GLU A 151 12.57 5.86 6.28
N ARG A 152 12.41 7.16 6.03
CA ARG A 152 11.90 8.13 7.00
C ARG A 152 10.37 8.15 6.96
N ILE A 153 9.74 8.64 8.02
CA ILE A 153 8.28 8.86 8.02
C ILE A 153 7.94 9.96 7.02
N PHE A 154 8.70 11.04 6.98
CA PHE A 154 8.62 12.16 6.04
C PHE A 154 9.74 12.06 5.01
N SER A 155 9.36 11.71 3.78
CA SER A 155 10.26 11.61 2.63
C SER A 155 10.04 12.79 1.68
N PHE A 156 11.00 13.70 1.62
CA PHE A 156 10.91 14.93 0.82
C PHE A 156 11.13 14.66 -0.66
N ARG A 157 10.34 15.32 -1.51
CA ARG A 157 10.41 15.29 -2.96
C ARG A 157 10.61 16.71 -3.48
N THR A 158 11.55 16.87 -4.41
CA THR A 158 11.75 18.14 -5.13
C THR A 158 10.54 18.44 -6.02
N SER A 159 10.53 19.63 -6.65
CA SER A 159 9.51 20.02 -7.64
C SER A 159 9.45 19.15 -8.89
N THR A 160 10.43 18.28 -9.10
CA THR A 160 10.46 17.28 -10.18
C THR A 160 10.16 15.86 -9.69
N HIS A 161 9.56 15.74 -8.50
CA HIS A 161 9.27 14.48 -7.79
C HIS A 161 10.49 13.62 -7.46
N ARG A 162 11.71 14.17 -7.54
CA ARG A 162 12.93 13.42 -7.22
C ARG A 162 13.19 13.40 -5.72
N TRP A 163 13.80 12.32 -5.26
CA TRP A 163 14.35 12.23 -3.92
C TRP A 163 15.80 12.70 -3.89
N ASP A 164 16.13 13.61 -2.98
CA ASP A 164 17.50 14.03 -2.70
C ASP A 164 17.89 13.61 -1.27
N PRO A 165 18.94 12.79 -1.08
CA PRO A 165 19.43 12.41 0.25
C PRO A 165 19.73 13.61 1.16
N LYS A 166 20.25 14.71 0.62
CA LYS A 166 20.66 15.90 1.38
C LYS A 166 19.46 16.73 1.88
N ASN A 167 18.32 16.61 1.21
CA ASN A 167 17.09 17.30 1.60
C ASN A 167 16.29 16.53 2.68
N GLN A 168 16.72 15.31 3.02
CA GLN A 168 16.04 14.53 4.05
C GLN A 168 16.42 15.01 5.45
N ARG A 169 15.45 15.01 6.36
CA ARG A 169 15.59 15.63 7.68
C ARG A 169 15.66 14.58 8.79
N PRO A 170 16.48 14.79 9.84
CA PRO A 170 16.41 14.00 11.05
C PRO A 170 15.00 14.05 11.66
N GLU A 171 14.49 12.90 12.11
CA GLU A 171 13.20 12.76 12.79
C GLU A 171 13.52 12.43 14.25
N LEU A 172 13.42 13.43 15.13
CA LEU A 172 13.76 13.28 16.54
C LEU A 172 12.46 13.21 17.36
N TRP A 173 12.33 12.21 18.24
CA TRP A 173 11.10 11.91 18.98
C TRP A 173 9.90 11.75 18.03
N ASN A 174 8.83 12.51 18.26
CA ASN A 174 7.65 12.60 17.41
C ASN A 174 7.49 14.04 16.86
N LEU A 175 8.61 14.73 16.65
CA LEU A 175 8.68 16.08 16.10
C LEU A 175 9.04 15.99 14.61
N TYR A 176 8.14 16.43 13.74
CA TYR A 176 8.32 16.38 12.30
C TYR A 176 8.39 17.78 11.70
N ASN A 177 9.48 18.06 10.97
CA ASN A 177 9.62 19.32 10.26
C ASN A 177 9.03 19.20 8.85
N GLY A 178 7.76 19.58 8.68
CA GLY A 178 7.04 19.53 7.40
C GLY A 178 7.24 20.74 6.48
N ARG A 179 8.15 21.67 6.78
CA ARG A 179 8.35 22.86 5.92
C ARG A 179 8.78 22.44 4.51
N ILE A 180 8.14 22.96 3.48
CA ILE A 180 8.51 22.69 2.08
C ILE A 180 8.59 24.00 1.30
N ASP A 181 9.42 24.04 0.28
CA ASP A 181 9.45 25.16 -0.66
C ASP A 181 8.32 25.05 -1.69
N LYS A 182 8.04 26.14 -2.41
CA LYS A 182 6.98 26.15 -3.43
C LYS A 182 7.28 25.11 -4.51
N GLY A 183 6.33 24.19 -4.70
CA GLY A 183 6.40 23.13 -5.71
C GLY A 183 7.03 21.84 -5.20
N GLU A 184 7.65 21.84 -4.01
CA GLU A 184 8.05 20.59 -3.36
C GLU A 184 6.83 19.85 -2.81
N SER A 185 6.99 18.56 -2.54
CA SER A 185 5.99 17.76 -1.86
C SER A 185 6.65 16.73 -0.95
N ILE A 186 5.85 16.06 -0.11
CA ILE A 186 6.34 14.97 0.71
C ILE A 186 5.56 13.69 0.49
N ARG A 187 6.22 12.55 0.75
CA ARG A 187 5.56 11.26 0.99
C ARG A 187 5.61 10.99 2.48
N VAL A 188 4.47 10.60 3.06
CA VAL A 188 4.34 10.35 4.50
C VAL A 188 3.95 8.90 4.72
N PHE A 189 4.63 8.21 5.62
CA PHE A 189 4.42 6.78 5.85
C PHE A 189 4.02 6.50 7.31
N PRO A 190 2.74 6.74 7.69
CA PRO A 190 2.28 6.56 9.07
C PRO A 190 2.44 5.14 9.61
N LEU A 191 2.53 4.15 8.71
CA LEU A 191 2.67 2.74 9.06
C LEU A 191 4.13 2.26 9.14
N SER A 192 5.12 3.15 9.00
CA SER A 192 6.54 2.77 8.90
C SER A 192 7.02 1.79 9.97
N ASN A 193 6.51 1.91 11.21
CA ASN A 193 6.90 1.10 12.37
C ASN A 193 6.04 -0.16 12.59
N TRP A 194 5.02 -0.36 11.77
CA TRP A 194 4.17 -1.54 11.83
C TRP A 194 4.86 -2.69 11.11
N THR A 195 4.64 -3.91 11.59
CA THR A 195 5.02 -5.15 10.89
C THR A 195 3.83 -5.78 10.18
N GLU A 196 4.06 -6.78 9.32
CA GLU A 196 2.95 -7.54 8.71
C GLU A 196 2.04 -8.17 9.79
N LEU A 197 2.63 -8.63 10.90
CA LEU A 197 1.88 -9.19 12.03
C LEU A 197 1.02 -8.14 12.73
N ASP A 198 1.56 -6.95 12.96
CA ASP A 198 0.80 -5.86 13.59
C ASP A 198 -0.41 -5.47 12.74
N ILE A 199 -0.24 -5.39 11.41
CA ILE A 199 -1.32 -5.09 10.46
C ILE A 199 -2.45 -6.11 10.56
N TRP A 200 -2.14 -7.41 10.52
CA TRP A 200 -3.18 -8.44 10.63
C TRP A 200 -3.83 -8.51 12.00
N GLN A 201 -3.05 -8.38 13.08
CA GLN A 201 -3.60 -8.34 14.44
C GLN A 201 -4.53 -7.14 14.64
N TYR A 202 -4.18 -5.98 14.08
CA TYR A 202 -5.00 -4.78 14.16
C TYR A 202 -6.26 -4.89 13.30
N ILE A 203 -6.17 -5.46 12.10
CA ILE A 203 -7.34 -5.80 11.27
C ILE A 203 -8.31 -6.69 12.04
N TYR A 204 -7.79 -7.73 12.71
CA TYR A 204 -8.61 -8.62 13.52
C TYR A 204 -9.22 -7.92 14.74
N ARG A 205 -8.44 -7.10 15.47
CA ARG A 205 -8.89 -6.42 16.69
C ARG A 205 -9.97 -5.38 16.41
N GLU A 206 -9.81 -4.63 15.32
CA GLU A 206 -10.68 -3.50 14.96
C GLU A 206 -11.77 -3.88 13.95
N ASP A 207 -11.88 -5.16 13.59
CA ASP A 207 -12.81 -5.70 12.58
C ASP A 207 -12.77 -4.91 11.26
N ILE A 208 -11.56 -4.67 10.75
CA ILE A 208 -11.36 -3.87 9.54
C ILE A 208 -11.68 -4.72 8.31
N PRO A 209 -12.64 -4.32 7.45
CA PRO A 209 -12.90 -5.04 6.23
C PRO A 209 -11.67 -5.05 5.32
N VAL A 210 -11.40 -6.20 4.71
CA VAL A 210 -10.33 -6.38 3.72
C VAL A 210 -10.84 -7.14 2.50
N VAL A 211 -10.11 -7.03 1.39
CA VAL A 211 -10.47 -7.67 0.11
C VAL A 211 -10.54 -9.20 0.28
N PRO A 212 -11.56 -9.91 -0.26
CA PRO A 212 -11.70 -11.34 -0.08
C PRO A 212 -10.55 -12.19 -0.66
N LEU A 213 -9.75 -11.62 -1.55
CA LEU A 213 -8.50 -12.21 -2.09
C LEU A 213 -7.49 -12.58 -1.00
N TYR A 214 -7.55 -11.97 0.18
CA TYR A 214 -6.68 -12.33 1.29
C TYR A 214 -7.02 -13.67 1.93
N PHE A 215 -8.25 -14.16 1.77
CA PHE A 215 -8.72 -15.44 2.29
C PHE A 215 -8.64 -16.52 1.22
N ALA A 216 -8.24 -17.72 1.62
CA ALA A 216 -8.12 -18.85 0.73
C ALA A 216 -9.47 -19.27 0.17
N LYS A 217 -9.52 -19.49 -1.15
CA LYS A 217 -10.68 -20.01 -1.89
C LYS A 217 -10.19 -20.81 -3.09
N PRO A 218 -11.00 -21.74 -3.63
CA PRO A 218 -10.71 -22.34 -4.92
C PRO A 218 -10.77 -21.26 -6.01
N ARG A 219 -9.65 -21.01 -6.70
CA ARG A 219 -9.54 -20.01 -7.76
C ARG A 219 -8.81 -20.60 -8.98
N PRO A 220 -9.17 -20.19 -10.21
CA PRO A 220 -8.48 -20.63 -11.41
C PRO A 220 -7.09 -19.98 -11.49
N VAL A 221 -6.04 -20.79 -11.55
CA VAL A 221 -4.65 -20.34 -11.64
C VAL A 221 -3.92 -21.04 -12.78
N VAL A 222 -2.93 -20.36 -13.33
CA VAL A 222 -1.91 -20.96 -14.20
C VAL A 222 -0.54 -20.75 -13.56
N GLU A 223 0.36 -21.72 -13.74
CA GLU A 223 1.73 -21.63 -13.24
C GLU A 223 2.65 -21.04 -14.33
N ARG A 224 3.29 -19.92 -14.04
CA ARG A 224 4.26 -19.25 -14.92
C ARG A 224 5.50 -18.87 -14.13
N ASP A 225 6.66 -19.33 -14.56
CA ASP A 225 7.95 -19.03 -13.92
C ASP A 225 7.98 -19.30 -12.40
N GLY A 226 7.32 -20.38 -11.98
CA GLY A 226 7.17 -20.81 -10.59
C GLY A 226 6.23 -19.94 -9.75
N ALA A 227 5.45 -19.04 -10.36
CA ALA A 227 4.40 -18.27 -9.71
C ALA A 227 3.01 -18.75 -10.15
N LEU A 228 2.09 -18.89 -9.19
CA LEU A 228 0.69 -19.15 -9.47
C LEU A 228 -0.02 -17.83 -9.78
N ILE A 229 -0.38 -17.62 -11.04
CA ILE A 229 -1.08 -16.41 -11.49
C ILE A 229 -2.57 -16.73 -11.63
N MET A 230 -3.41 -16.00 -10.90
CA MET A 230 -4.86 -16.15 -11.01
C MET A 230 -5.36 -15.57 -12.32
N VAL A 231 -6.22 -16.35 -12.99
CA VAL A 231 -6.96 -15.90 -14.16
C VAL A 231 -8.20 -15.16 -13.67
N ASP A 232 -8.05 -13.85 -13.43
CA ASP A 232 -9.13 -13.00 -12.91
C ASP A 232 -10.19 -12.70 -13.98
N ASP A 233 -9.77 -12.50 -15.23
CA ASP A 233 -10.64 -12.31 -16.39
C ASP A 233 -9.93 -12.49 -17.75
N GLU A 234 -10.72 -12.31 -18.81
CA GLU A 234 -10.35 -12.47 -20.22
C GLU A 234 -9.24 -11.53 -20.70
N ARG A 235 -8.86 -10.48 -19.93
CA ARG A 235 -7.72 -9.63 -20.31
C ARG A 235 -6.42 -10.41 -20.28
N MET A 236 -6.33 -11.48 -19.50
CA MET A 236 -5.14 -12.33 -19.42
C MET A 236 -5.15 -13.36 -20.56
N PRO A 237 -4.24 -13.25 -21.55
CA PRO A 237 -4.11 -14.28 -22.57
C PRO A 237 -3.50 -15.54 -21.97
N LEU A 238 -4.01 -16.70 -22.37
CA LEU A 238 -3.43 -18.02 -22.07
C LEU A 238 -2.42 -18.41 -23.15
N ASN A 239 -1.32 -19.05 -22.74
CA ASN A 239 -0.37 -19.62 -23.69
C ASN A 239 -0.96 -20.88 -24.36
N PRO A 240 -0.49 -21.27 -25.56
CA PRO A 240 -0.95 -22.49 -26.21
C PRO A 240 -0.80 -23.71 -25.29
N GLY A 241 -1.93 -24.40 -25.01
CA GLY A 241 -1.98 -25.57 -24.13
C GLY A 241 -2.12 -25.26 -22.64
N GLU A 242 -2.09 -23.98 -22.21
CA GLU A 242 -2.43 -23.63 -20.83
C GLU A 242 -3.93 -23.81 -20.57
N THR A 243 -4.25 -24.57 -19.53
CA THR A 243 -5.61 -24.68 -18.99
C THR A 243 -5.57 -24.28 -17.52
N PRO A 244 -6.41 -23.33 -17.07
CA PRO A 244 -6.43 -22.94 -15.67
C PRO A 244 -6.84 -24.10 -14.78
N ASP A 245 -6.10 -24.31 -13.70
CA ASP A 245 -6.38 -25.32 -12.67
C ASP A 245 -7.02 -24.66 -11.45
N MET A 246 -8.01 -25.33 -10.84
CA MET A 246 -8.70 -24.82 -9.67
C MET A 246 -7.91 -25.17 -8.41
N ARG A 247 -7.22 -24.17 -7.84
CA ARG A 247 -6.41 -24.36 -6.64
C ARG A 247 -6.90 -23.52 -5.48
N TRP A 248 -6.69 -24.05 -4.28
CA TRP A 248 -6.96 -23.33 -3.05
C TRP A 248 -5.83 -22.37 -2.76
N VAL A 249 -6.07 -21.10 -3.06
CA VAL A 249 -5.04 -20.06 -2.99
C VAL A 249 -5.57 -18.79 -2.34
N ARG A 250 -4.65 -17.99 -1.79
CA ARG A 250 -4.89 -16.62 -1.33
C ARG A 250 -3.75 -15.71 -1.77
N PHE A 251 -3.84 -14.42 -1.47
CA PHE A 251 -2.79 -13.45 -1.79
C PHE A 251 -2.26 -12.79 -0.53
N ARG A 252 -0.94 -12.77 -0.33
CA ARG A 252 -0.31 -12.03 0.78
C ARG A 252 -0.20 -10.53 0.50
N THR A 253 -0.03 -10.15 -0.76
CA THR A 253 0.01 -8.76 -1.23
C THR A 253 -0.89 -8.60 -2.46
N LEU A 254 -1.39 -7.39 -2.72
CA LEU A 254 -2.33 -7.13 -3.80
C LEU A 254 -1.87 -5.97 -4.69
N GLY A 255 -1.99 -6.11 -6.01
CA GLY A 255 -1.64 -5.07 -6.98
C GLY A 255 -2.26 -5.36 -8.35
N CYS A 256 -1.48 -5.22 -9.42
CA CYS A 256 -1.94 -5.68 -10.73
C CYS A 256 -2.00 -7.22 -10.69
N TYR A 257 -3.13 -7.82 -11.07
CA TYR A 257 -3.32 -9.26 -10.91
C TYR A 257 -2.30 -10.11 -11.71
N PRO A 258 -1.86 -9.71 -12.93
CA PRO A 258 -0.85 -10.47 -13.67
C PRO A 258 0.53 -10.47 -13.02
N LEU A 259 0.77 -9.56 -12.08
CA LEU A 259 2.05 -9.35 -11.42
C LEU A 259 2.01 -9.72 -9.93
N THR A 260 0.96 -10.42 -9.53
CA THR A 260 0.70 -10.81 -8.14
C THR A 260 0.51 -12.32 -8.08
N GLY A 261 1.53 -13.03 -7.60
CA GLY A 261 1.47 -14.47 -7.38
C GLY A 261 0.59 -14.83 -6.18
N ALA A 262 -0.25 -15.83 -6.38
CA ALA A 262 -1.03 -16.46 -5.33
C ALA A 262 -0.15 -17.43 -4.52
N VAL A 263 -0.54 -17.69 -3.27
CA VAL A 263 0.05 -18.72 -2.42
C VAL A 263 -0.99 -19.79 -2.15
N GLU A 264 -0.61 -21.06 -2.25
CA GLU A 264 -1.48 -22.16 -1.84
C GLU A 264 -1.72 -22.08 -0.34
N SER A 265 -2.98 -22.15 0.07
CA SER A 265 -3.39 -21.96 1.46
C SER A 265 -4.78 -22.52 1.70
N ARG A 266 -5.07 -22.82 2.97
CA ARG A 266 -6.42 -23.16 3.48
C ARG A 266 -6.93 -22.16 4.52
N ALA A 267 -6.26 -21.01 4.66
CA ALA A 267 -6.64 -20.00 5.63
C ALA A 267 -7.82 -19.17 5.11
N GLU A 268 -9.03 -19.51 5.55
CA GLU A 268 -10.30 -18.87 5.16
C GLU A 268 -10.69 -17.73 6.09
N THR A 269 -10.05 -17.64 7.25
CA THR A 269 -10.36 -16.67 8.31
C THR A 269 -9.13 -15.87 8.73
N LEU A 270 -9.34 -14.70 9.34
CA LEU A 270 -8.24 -13.88 9.87
C LEU A 270 -7.35 -14.63 10.89
N PRO A 271 -7.92 -15.38 11.88
CA PRO A 271 -7.09 -16.16 12.80
C PRO A 271 -6.23 -17.21 12.10
N GLU A 272 -6.73 -17.85 11.03
CA GLU A 272 -5.96 -18.82 10.25
C GLU A 272 -4.84 -18.15 9.46
N ILE A 273 -5.10 -16.97 8.86
CA ILE A 273 -4.07 -16.19 8.17
C ILE A 273 -2.95 -15.80 9.13
N ILE A 274 -3.30 -15.32 10.33
CA ILE A 274 -2.34 -14.96 11.37
C ILE A 274 -1.52 -16.19 11.78
N ARG A 275 -2.16 -17.34 11.99
CA ARG A 275 -1.48 -18.59 12.35
C ARG A 275 -0.52 -19.05 11.25
N GLU A 276 -0.96 -19.03 10.00
CA GLU A 276 -0.12 -19.42 8.85
C GLU A 276 1.11 -18.51 8.74
N MET A 277 0.93 -17.20 8.91
CA MET A 277 2.01 -16.23 8.84
C MET A 277 3.03 -16.37 9.98
N LEU A 278 2.60 -16.73 11.20
CA LEU A 278 3.53 -16.99 12.32
C LEU A 278 4.46 -18.18 12.04
N LEU A 279 4.08 -19.08 11.13
CA LEU A 279 4.88 -20.24 10.72
C LEU A 279 5.64 -20.00 9.41
N ALA A 280 5.37 -18.90 8.72
CA ALA A 280 5.97 -18.59 7.42
C ALA A 280 7.43 -18.15 7.59
N THR A 281 8.32 -18.74 6.80
CA THR A 281 9.75 -18.37 6.74
C THR A 281 10.08 -17.46 5.56
N THR A 282 9.09 -17.14 4.73
CA THR A 282 9.26 -16.34 3.53
C THR A 282 8.72 -14.92 3.69
N SER A 283 9.36 -13.98 2.99
CA SER A 283 8.95 -12.58 3.03
C SER A 283 7.56 -12.37 2.44
N GLU A 284 6.87 -11.36 2.94
CA GLU A 284 5.54 -10.95 2.48
C GLU A 284 5.44 -10.77 0.96
N ARG A 285 6.47 -10.15 0.37
CA ARG A 285 6.50 -9.77 -1.05
C ARG A 285 7.06 -10.84 -1.99
N GLN A 286 7.35 -12.06 -1.51
CA GLN A 286 7.96 -13.13 -2.32
C GLN A 286 7.19 -13.42 -3.64
N GLY A 287 5.86 -13.29 -3.63
CA GLY A 287 5.00 -13.53 -4.79
C GLY A 287 4.95 -12.39 -5.82
N ARG A 288 5.67 -11.28 -5.62
CA ARG A 288 5.68 -10.15 -6.56
C ARG A 288 6.64 -10.39 -7.71
N VAL A 289 6.11 -10.53 -8.92
CA VAL A 289 6.92 -10.70 -10.14
C VAL A 289 7.81 -9.47 -10.37
N ILE A 290 7.28 -8.26 -10.13
CA ILE A 290 8.01 -6.98 -10.26
C ILE A 290 9.27 -6.89 -9.40
N ASP A 291 9.33 -7.62 -8.27
CA ASP A 291 10.46 -7.53 -7.36
C ASP A 291 11.64 -8.39 -7.85
N LYS A 292 11.42 -9.35 -8.76
CA LYS A 292 12.46 -10.17 -9.40
C LYS A 292 13.16 -9.44 -10.55
N ASP A 293 12.44 -8.57 -11.26
CA ASP A 293 12.94 -7.89 -12.48
C ASP A 293 13.79 -6.65 -12.17
N ALA A 294 13.73 -6.12 -10.95
CA ALA A 294 14.29 -4.81 -10.63
C ALA A 294 15.74 -4.89 -10.11
N GLY A 295 16.71 -4.94 -11.04
CA GLY A 295 18.16 -4.89 -10.76
C GLY A 295 18.72 -3.50 -10.33
N ALA A 296 17.87 -2.48 -10.17
CA ALA A 296 18.29 -1.14 -9.80
C ALA A 296 18.60 -1.00 -8.29
N SER A 297 19.63 -0.21 -7.95
CA SER A 297 20.02 0.04 -6.56
C SER A 297 18.92 0.75 -5.78
N MET A 298 18.95 0.60 -4.45
CA MET A 298 17.97 1.20 -3.53
C MET A 298 17.81 2.72 -3.74
N GLU A 299 18.93 3.41 -3.97
CA GLU A 299 18.94 4.86 -4.17
C GLU A 299 18.36 5.25 -5.52
N ALA A 300 18.64 4.48 -6.59
CA ALA A 300 18.07 4.73 -7.91
C ALA A 300 16.53 4.67 -7.89
N LYS A 301 15.95 3.65 -7.24
CA LYS A 301 14.49 3.52 -7.09
C LYS A 301 13.88 4.73 -6.37
N LYS A 302 14.55 5.26 -5.34
CA LYS A 302 14.09 6.46 -4.61
C LYS A 302 14.19 7.72 -5.47
N GLN A 303 15.30 7.91 -6.18
CA GLN A 303 15.51 9.05 -7.07
C GLN A 303 14.49 9.09 -8.21
N GLU A 304 14.11 7.92 -8.73
CA GLU A 304 13.10 7.76 -9.78
C GLU A 304 11.66 7.94 -9.29
N GLY A 305 11.43 8.01 -7.97
CA GLY A 305 10.11 8.21 -7.38
C GLY A 305 9.25 6.95 -7.32
N TYR A 306 9.87 5.76 -7.27
CA TYR A 306 9.18 4.47 -7.12
C TYR A 306 8.41 4.33 -5.79
N PHE A 307 8.79 5.13 -4.78
CA PHE A 307 8.23 5.15 -3.43
C PHE A 307 7.44 6.43 -3.13
#